data_AF-A0A401PJ99-F1
#
_entry.id   AF-A0A401PJ99-F1
#
_cell.length_a   1.000
_cell.length_b   1.000
_cell.length_c   1.000
_cell.angle_alpha   90.00
_cell.angle_beta   90.00
_cell.angle_gamma   90.00
#
_symmetry.space_group_name_H-M   'P 1'
#
loop_
_entity.id
_entity.type
_entity.pdbx_description
1 polymer ?
#
loop_
_entity_poly.entity_id
_entity_poly.type
_entity_poly.pdbx_seq_one_letter_code
_entity_poly.pdbx_strand_id
1 'polypeptide(L)' 'LNEELSGVIEVVGKVTPKATIKASYYVPFREDKNSFDLGLYNEALNIIHDFSQYYPFSVTASD' A
#
# COMPACT_ATOMS: atom_id res chain seq x y z
N LEU A 1 9.06 -12.90 -12.51
CA LEU A 1 8.36 -13.21 -11.25
C LEU A 1 8.45 -14.71 -11.07
N ASN A 2 8.97 -15.19 -9.94
CA ASN A 2 9.18 -16.62 -9.73
C ASN A 2 7.95 -17.31 -9.10
N GLU A 3 6.94 -16.54 -8.70
CA GLU A 3 5.71 -17.01 -8.06
C GLU A 3 4.49 -16.34 -8.70
N GLU A 4 3.37 -17.05 -8.76
CA GLU A 4 2.08 -16.53 -9.20
C GLU A 4 1.48 -15.64 -8.10
N LEU A 5 1.01 -14.45 -8.49
CA LEU A 5 0.39 -13.50 -7.58
C LEU A 5 -1.13 -13.52 -7.76
N SER A 6 -1.86 -13.56 -6.65
CA SER A 6 -3.31 -13.48 -6.60
C SER A 6 -3.79 -12.79 -5.31
N GLY A 7 -5.07 -12.41 -5.28
CA GLY A 7 -5.67 -11.74 -4.13
C GLY A 7 -5.22 -10.28 -3.94
N VAL A 8 -5.29 -9.79 -2.71
CA VAL A 8 -4.86 -8.44 -2.33
C VAL A 8 -3.34 -8.39 -2.08
N ILE A 9 -2.68 -7.38 -2.63
CA ILE A 9 -1.21 -7.25 -2.56
C ILE A 9 -0.86 -5.81 -2.19
N GLU A 10 -0.05 -5.66 -1.15
CA GLU A 10 0.59 -4.40 -0.84
C GLU A 10 1.82 -4.22 -1.73
N VAL A 11 1.88 -3.11 -2.46
CA VAL A 11 3.01 -2.80 -3.35
C VAL A 11 3.69 -1.53 -2.84
N VAL A 12 4.99 -1.62 -2.55
CA VAL A 12 5.81 -0.48 -2.16
C VAL A 12 6.79 -0.16 -3.27
N GLY A 13 6.82 1.10 -3.69
CA GLY A 13 7.64 1.52 -4.82
C GLY A 13 7.56 3.02 -5.08
N LYS A 14 8.14 3.44 -6.20
CA LYS A 14 8.15 4.85 -6.60
C LYS A 14 7.13 5.10 -7.71
N VAL A 15 6.31 6.14 -7.56
CA VAL A 15 5.43 6.62 -8.63
C VAL A 15 6.28 7.14 -9.79
N THR A 16 5.95 6.71 -11.01
CA THR A 16 6.65 7.12 -12.23
C THR A 16 5.96 8.33 -12.88
N PRO A 17 6.63 9.05 -13.82
CA PRO A 17 6.00 10.12 -14.59
C PRO A 17 4.77 9.68 -15.41
N LYS A 18 4.57 8.38 -15.62
CA LYS A 18 3.40 7.81 -16.30
C LYS A 18 2.25 7.46 -15.34
N ALA A 19 2.32 7.89 -14.08
CA ALA A 19 1.39 7.53 -13.02
C ALA A 19 1.26 6.01 -12.80
N THR A 20 2.35 5.26 -13.03
CA THR A 20 2.47 3.85 -12.64
C THR A 20 3.35 3.72 -11.41
N ILE A 21 3.36 2.57 -10.76
CA ILE A 21 4.27 2.29 -9.63
C ILE A 21 5.41 1.40 -10.13
N LYS A 22 6.65 1.88 -10.03
CA LYS A 22 7.84 1.02 -10.14
C LYS A 22 8.03 0.33 -8.79
N ALA A 23 7.57 -0.90 -8.68
CA ALA A 23 7.63 -1.69 -7.45
C ALA A 23 9.08 -1.96 -7.02
N SER A 24 9.37 -1.73 -5.74
CA SER A 24 10.61 -2.14 -5.07
C SER A 24 10.42 -3.50 -4.39
N TYR A 25 9.27 -3.70 -3.74
CA TYR A 25 8.84 -4.98 -3.18
C TYR A 25 7.30 -5.05 -3.13
N TYR A 26 6.79 -6.26 -2.91
CA TYR A 26 5.36 -6.52 -2.75
C TYR A 26 5.14 -7.57 -1.66
N VAL A 27 4.00 -7.49 -0.97
CA VAL A 27 3.60 -8.44 0.07
C VAL A 27 2.15 -8.88 -0.20
N PRO A 28 1.90 -10.17 -0.50
CA PRO A 28 0.54 -10.69 -0.57
C PRO A 28 -0.10 -10.67 0.81
N PHE A 29 -1.33 -10.16 0.91
CA PHE A 29 -2.07 -10.20 2.17
C PHE A 29 -2.61 -11.60 2.40
N ARG A 30 -2.53 -12.06 3.66
CA ARG A 30 -2.98 -13.39 4.05
C ARG A 30 -4.49 -13.39 4.23
N GLU A 31 -5.20 -14.09 3.34
CA GLU A 31 -6.67 -14.17 3.34
C GLU A 31 -7.22 -15.55 3.75
N ASP A 32 -6.39 -16.43 4.33
CA ASP A 32 -6.77 -17.80 4.68
C ASP A 32 -7.76 -17.90 5.86
N LYS A 33 -7.86 -16.85 6.68
CA LYS A 33 -8.75 -16.80 7.86
C LYS A 33 -9.85 -15.76 7.75
N ASN A 34 -9.56 -14.62 7.13
CA ASN A 34 -10.49 -13.51 6.93
C ASN A 34 -10.21 -12.88 5.57
N SER A 35 -11.25 -12.47 4.84
CA SER A 35 -11.10 -11.65 3.64
C SER A 35 -10.62 -10.24 4.00
N PHE A 36 -9.80 -9.64 3.16
CA PHE A 36 -9.40 -8.24 3.37
C PHE A 36 -10.47 -7.28 2.84
N ASP A 37 -11.01 -6.42 3.70
CA ASP A 37 -11.98 -5.40 3.29
C ASP A 37 -11.26 -4.20 2.66
N LEU A 38 -11.15 -4.22 1.33
CA LEU A 38 -10.51 -3.15 0.57
C LEU A 38 -11.30 -1.84 0.61
N GLY A 39 -12.62 -1.89 0.82
CA GLY A 39 -13.46 -0.69 0.93
C GLY A 39 -13.17 0.05 2.23
N LEU A 40 -13.14 -0.68 3.35
CA LEU A 40 -12.75 -0.11 4.64
C LEU A 40 -11.31 0.44 4.63
N TYR A 41 -10.38 -0.26 3.96
CA TYR A 41 -9.00 0.23 3.80
C TYR A 41 -8.95 1.56 3.01
N ASN A 42 -9.73 1.71 1.95
CA ASN A 42 -9.80 2.96 1.19
C ASN A 42 -10.32 4.13 2.04
N GLU A 43 -11.35 3.90 2.87
CA GLU A 43 -11.84 4.93 3.79
C GLU A 43 -10.79 5.32 4.85
N ALA A 44 -10.00 4.36 5.33
CA ALA A 44 -8.89 4.67 6.23
C ALA A 44 -7.83 5.56 5.56
N LEU A 45 -7.54 5.35 4.26
CA LEU A 45 -6.62 6.23 3.51
C LEU A 45 -7.17 7.66 3.38
N ASN A 46 -8.47 7.80 3.07
CA ASN A 46 -9.13 9.12 3.04
C ASN A 46 -8.95 9.84 4.38
N ILE A 47 -9.20 9.16 5.50
CA ILE A 47 -9.02 9.71 6.85
C ILE A 47 -7.56 10.10 7.10
N ILE A 48 -6.58 9.26 6.73
CA ILE A 48 -5.15 9.57 6.89
C ILE A 48 -4.79 10.88 6.17
N HIS A 49 -5.32 11.09 4.96
CA HIS A 49 -5.07 12.30 4.20
C HIS A 49 -5.79 13.53 4.80
N ASP A 50 -7.07 13.38 5.16
CA ASP A 50 -7.89 14.46 5.74
C ASP A 50 -7.37 14.91 7.12
N PHE A 51 -6.74 14.00 7.86
CA PHE A 51 -6.31 14.17 9.24
C PHE A 51 -4.80 13.93 9.43
N SER A 52 -4.00 14.32 8.45
CA SER A 52 -2.53 14.07 8.41
C SER A 52 -1.75 14.52 9.65
N GLN A 53 -2.25 15.49 10.43
CA GLN A 53 -1.65 15.91 11.70
C GLN A 53 -1.64 14.79 12.76
N TYR A 54 -2.56 13.83 12.67
CA TYR A 54 -2.63 12.68 13.57
C TYR A 54 -1.92 11.44 12.99
N TYR A 55 -1.59 11.45 11.70
CA TYR A 55 -0.81 10.40 11.03
C TYR A 55 0.29 11.02 10.17
N PRO A 56 1.31 11.63 10.80
CA PRO A 56 2.32 12.39 10.08
C PRO A 56 3.19 11.47 9.22
N PHE A 57 3.30 11.79 7.93
CA PHE A 57 4.22 11.11 7.04
C PHE A 57 5.66 11.53 7.35
N SER A 58 6.43 10.61 7.94
CA SER A 58 7.86 10.83 8.23
C SER A 58 8.70 10.06 7.22
N VAL A 59 9.26 10.75 6.23
CA VAL A 59 10.39 10.20 5.48
C VAL A 59 11.61 10.38 6.37
N THR A 60 12.05 9.33 7.04
CA THR A 60 13.47 9.29 7.42
C THR A 60 14.23 9.31 6.10
N ALA A 61 14.85 10.44 5.77
CA ALA A 61 15.83 10.48 4.70
C ALA A 61 16.90 9.45 5.07
N SER A 62 16.88 8.30 4.40
CA SER A 62 18.03 7.42 4.35
C SER A 62 19.04 8.14 3.45
N ASP A 63 20.06 8.73 4.09
CA ASP A 63 21.29 9.17 3.42
C ASP A 63 21.93 8.00 2.64
#